data_AF-A0A3L7VZA0-F1
#
_entry.id   AF-A0A3L7VZA0-F1
#
_cell.length_a   1.000
_cell.length_b   1.000
_cell.length_c   1.000
_cell.angle_alpha   90.00
_cell.angle_beta   90.00
_cell.angle_gamma   90.00
#
_symmetry.space_group_name_H-M   'P 1'
#
loop_
_entity.id
_entity.type
_entity.pdbx_description
1 polymer ?
#
loop_
_entity_poly.entity_id
_entity_poly.type
_entity_poly.pdbx_seq_one_letter_code
_entity_poly.pdbx_strand_id
1 'polypeptide(L)'
;MRGRIIELAFISLFLVACSATPSASVETPSVPTVTQNTDTTTSQAAPVTPEITEGATVVTDGATPTQFVLPTSTPSNADAPDATALAATTIALMPATATPDASGLTASLQGDVVVVALSNGAEGQFFATISKGMMENIDDPHPLTIYQKNGAEFVSVTQYDFTNGEYIGDLELLPIPDSNHMLFIVHGGVGAHSSFGTVFSFDGKTLKSELETQSDAGGGALTVMDVNGDGVQDVIGDATDYYVFCYACGVRINSDIVYSWDGAKFVEQTLTASSDATIQKAIDYAKAQRWNMVTKSLPTISAPTNDADKWNVALLTHWSTIRIPETDAAFPFLSAVYYGDYDAAVAMLRAVGAKDAANPKGKWFAGPIAEGIDVATDTSIDEFRVILFDNVVQFSTMALTQDDTVTSARFLRGWAKTLVNPRDPEGLKDLQAVATADPFYAAVRDAIVSR
;
A
#
# COMPACT_ATOMS: atom_id res chain seq x y z
N MET A 1 28.12 72.68 -16.41
CA MET A 1 26.71 72.48 -16.79
C MET A 1 26.37 71.01 -16.59
N ARG A 2 25.36 70.77 -15.73
CA ARG A 2 24.51 69.57 -15.53
C ARG A 2 25.04 68.19 -15.92
N GLY A 3 25.26 67.36 -14.88
CA GLY A 3 25.35 65.91 -14.96
C GLY A 3 23.97 65.23 -14.88
N ARG A 4 23.93 63.97 -15.32
CA ARG A 4 22.85 62.99 -15.17
C ARG A 4 23.46 61.69 -14.63
N ILE A 5 22.90 61.18 -13.54
CA ILE A 5 22.98 59.77 -13.11
C ILE A 5 21.52 59.38 -12.83
N ILE A 6 21.07 58.30 -13.45
CA ILE A 6 19.79 57.64 -13.20
C ILE A 6 20.14 56.23 -12.71
N GLU A 7 19.84 55.93 -11.46
CA GLU A 7 19.77 54.57 -10.94
C GLU A 7 18.36 54.03 -11.20
N LEU A 8 18.28 52.86 -11.83
CA LEU A 8 17.05 52.10 -12.04
C LEU A 8 17.27 50.71 -11.44
N ALA A 9 16.53 50.44 -10.37
CA ALA A 9 16.41 49.13 -9.77
C ALA A 9 15.61 48.20 -10.70
N PHE A 10 16.21 47.08 -11.11
CA PHE A 10 15.51 45.96 -11.73
C PHE A 10 15.59 44.77 -10.78
N ILE A 11 14.45 44.45 -10.14
CA ILE A 11 14.21 43.17 -9.50
C ILE A 11 13.70 42.23 -10.59
N SER A 12 14.44 41.17 -10.85
CA SER A 12 14.11 40.13 -11.82
C SER A 12 12.92 39.30 -11.33
N LEU A 13 11.85 39.36 -12.10
CA LEU A 13 10.67 38.50 -12.06
C LEU A 13 11.02 37.20 -12.82
N PHE A 14 11.19 36.08 -12.12
CA PHE A 14 11.17 34.76 -12.77
C PHE A 14 9.75 34.21 -12.71
N LEU A 15 9.04 34.28 -13.84
CA LEU A 15 7.87 33.48 -14.12
C LEU A 15 8.32 32.03 -14.36
N VAL A 16 7.84 31.10 -13.54
CA VAL A 16 7.69 29.70 -13.94
C VAL A 16 6.28 29.56 -14.50
N ALA A 17 6.20 29.49 -15.83
CA ALA A 17 5.02 29.05 -16.54
C ALA A 17 5.15 27.54 -16.75
N CYS A 18 4.54 26.74 -15.87
CA CYS A 18 4.21 25.36 -16.17
C CYS A 18 2.71 25.29 -16.44
N SER A 19 2.42 24.76 -17.63
CA SER A 19 1.13 24.53 -18.25
C SER A 19 0.18 23.75 -17.34
N ALA A 20 -0.99 24.34 -17.10
CA ALA A 20 -2.16 23.65 -16.58
C ALA A 20 -2.70 22.67 -17.63
N THR A 21 -2.49 21.38 -17.41
CA THR A 21 -3.38 20.34 -17.91
C THR A 21 -4.62 20.30 -16.99
N PRO A 22 -5.84 20.21 -17.53
CA PRO A 22 -7.04 20.12 -16.71
C PRO A 22 -7.04 18.79 -15.95
N SER A 23 -7.08 18.86 -14.62
CA SER A 23 -7.37 17.72 -13.77
C SER A 23 -8.68 17.08 -14.22
N ALA A 24 -8.61 15.81 -14.63
CA ALA A 24 -9.78 14.97 -14.70
C ALA A 24 -10.36 14.90 -13.29
N SER A 25 -11.60 15.35 -13.14
CA SER A 25 -12.38 15.22 -11.92
C SER A 25 -12.44 13.74 -11.55
N VAL A 26 -11.79 13.36 -10.45
CA VAL A 26 -12.03 12.08 -9.80
C VAL A 26 -13.46 12.14 -9.28
N GLU A 27 -14.36 11.39 -9.91
CA GLU A 27 -15.70 11.17 -9.38
C GLU A 27 -15.57 10.44 -8.04
N THR A 28 -15.88 11.15 -6.95
CA THR A 28 -16.20 10.54 -5.67
C THR A 28 -17.31 9.50 -5.89
N PRO A 29 -17.13 8.22 -5.48
CA PRO A 29 -18.17 7.23 -5.60
C PRO A 29 -19.39 7.65 -4.77
N SER A 30 -20.52 7.85 -5.46
CA SER A 30 -21.80 8.13 -4.84
C SER A 30 -22.28 6.93 -4.03
N VAL A 31 -22.45 7.13 -2.72
CA VAL A 31 -23.09 6.18 -1.81
C VAL A 31 -24.56 5.98 -2.24
N PRO A 32 -25.03 4.73 -2.45
CA PRO A 32 -26.44 4.50 -2.76
C PRO A 32 -27.33 4.80 -1.56
N THR A 33 -28.29 5.71 -1.74
CA THR A 33 -29.37 5.97 -0.79
C THR A 33 -30.30 4.75 -0.71
N VAL A 34 -30.21 3.99 0.37
CA VAL A 34 -31.17 2.92 0.68
C VAL A 34 -32.31 3.49 1.53
N THR A 35 -33.49 3.55 0.92
CA THR A 35 -34.75 3.85 1.62
C THR A 35 -35.14 2.63 2.47
N GLN A 36 -35.03 2.74 3.80
CA GLN A 36 -35.54 1.72 4.72
C GLN A 36 -37.05 1.89 4.94
N ASN A 37 -37.82 0.84 4.64
CA ASN A 37 -39.17 0.64 5.13
C ASN A 37 -39.10 -0.01 6.52
N THR A 38 -39.59 0.71 7.53
CA THR A 38 -39.88 0.19 8.86
C THR A 38 -41.05 -0.79 8.80
N ASP A 39 -40.84 -2.03 9.26
CA ASP A 39 -41.92 -2.84 9.82
C ASP A 39 -41.47 -3.39 11.18
N THR A 40 -42.33 -3.14 12.17
CA THR A 40 -42.09 -3.36 13.59
C THR A 40 -42.83 -4.62 14.01
N THR A 41 -42.13 -5.61 14.56
CA THR A 41 -42.77 -6.64 15.37
C THR A 41 -41.86 -7.05 16.54
N THR A 42 -42.30 -6.66 17.73
CA THR A 42 -41.77 -7.05 19.05
C THR A 42 -41.99 -8.53 19.34
N SER A 43 -40.97 -9.21 19.87
CA SER A 43 -41.15 -10.30 20.84
C SER A 43 -39.98 -10.34 21.81
N GLN A 44 -40.31 -10.30 23.09
CA GLN A 44 -39.43 -10.16 24.25
C GLN A 44 -39.29 -11.54 24.89
N ALA A 45 -38.06 -12.00 25.13
CA ALA A 45 -37.77 -13.17 25.97
C ALA A 45 -36.62 -12.86 26.92
N ALA A 46 -36.81 -13.23 28.19
CA ALA A 46 -35.93 -12.93 29.33
C ALA A 46 -34.63 -13.77 29.34
N PRO A 47 -33.56 -13.31 30.02
CA PRO A 47 -32.24 -13.91 29.94
C PRO A 47 -32.07 -15.05 30.96
N VAL A 48 -31.41 -16.12 30.52
CA VAL A 48 -30.87 -17.17 31.40
C VAL A 48 -29.37 -16.97 31.49
N THR A 49 -28.85 -16.78 32.71
CA THR A 49 -27.42 -16.62 32.99
C THR A 49 -26.82 -18.00 33.28
N PRO A 50 -25.84 -18.49 32.52
CA PRO A 50 -25.02 -19.61 32.96
C PRO A 50 -23.78 -19.10 33.71
N GLU A 51 -23.66 -19.59 34.93
CA GLU A 51 -22.49 -19.48 35.80
C GLU A 51 -21.40 -20.43 35.26
N ILE A 52 -20.26 -19.91 34.80
CA ILE A 52 -19.11 -20.72 34.40
C ILE A 52 -17.99 -20.51 35.43
N THR A 53 -17.67 -21.60 36.12
CA THR A 53 -16.56 -21.73 37.07
C THR A 53 -15.24 -21.81 36.31
N GLU A 54 -14.37 -20.83 36.52
CA GLU A 54 -13.05 -20.72 35.91
C GLU A 54 -12.02 -21.57 36.69
N GLY A 55 -11.60 -22.68 36.10
CA GLY A 55 -10.48 -23.51 36.56
C GLY A 55 -9.22 -23.19 35.76
N ALA A 56 -8.38 -22.30 36.27
CA ALA A 56 -7.09 -21.96 35.65
C ALA A 56 -6.15 -23.17 35.70
N THR A 57 -5.90 -23.77 34.53
CA THR A 57 -4.81 -24.75 34.34
C THR A 57 -3.71 -24.06 33.55
N VAL A 58 -2.56 -23.88 34.19
CA VAL A 58 -1.35 -23.34 33.58
C VAL A 58 -0.81 -24.38 32.60
N VAL A 59 -0.86 -24.08 31.30
CA VAL A 59 -0.14 -24.82 30.25
C VAL A 59 1.15 -24.07 29.96
N THR A 60 2.27 -24.63 30.41
CA THR A 60 3.62 -24.25 30.01
C THR A 60 4.04 -24.98 28.74
N ASP A 61 4.80 -24.27 27.90
CA ASP A 61 5.54 -24.70 26.70
C ASP A 61 4.73 -25.19 25.49
N GLY A 62 4.51 -24.25 24.55
CA GLY A 62 4.11 -24.52 23.17
C GLY A 62 5.02 -23.76 22.21
N ALA A 63 5.92 -24.51 21.58
CA ALA A 63 6.70 -24.25 20.37
C ALA A 63 6.97 -22.79 19.95
N THR A 64 8.26 -22.42 19.97
CA THR A 64 8.81 -21.32 19.17
C THR A 64 8.30 -21.42 17.72
N PRO A 65 7.70 -20.37 17.14
CA PRO A 65 7.30 -20.40 15.73
C PRO A 65 8.54 -20.63 14.88
N THR A 66 8.54 -21.74 14.15
CA THR A 66 9.54 -22.03 13.13
C THR A 66 9.45 -20.89 12.12
N GLN A 67 10.47 -20.03 12.08
CA GLN A 67 10.61 -19.06 10.99
C GLN A 67 10.52 -19.82 9.68
N PHE A 68 9.52 -19.47 8.87
CA PHE A 68 9.44 -19.93 7.49
C PHE A 68 10.66 -19.34 6.78
N VAL A 69 11.62 -20.19 6.44
CA VAL A 69 12.73 -19.80 5.58
C VAL A 69 12.08 -19.61 4.21
N LEU A 70 11.91 -18.36 3.77
CA LEU A 70 11.66 -18.04 2.37
C LEU A 70 12.60 -18.90 1.52
N PRO A 71 12.15 -19.55 0.44
CA PRO A 71 13.07 -20.16 -0.50
C PRO A 71 13.91 -19.04 -1.12
N THR A 72 15.05 -18.70 -0.50
CA THR A 72 16.06 -17.77 -1.01
C THR A 72 16.86 -18.37 -2.17
N SER A 73 16.39 -19.47 -2.76
CA SER A 73 16.91 -19.97 -4.02
C SER A 73 16.10 -19.40 -5.17
N THR A 74 16.14 -18.08 -5.33
CA THR A 74 16.07 -17.49 -6.68
C THR A 74 17.15 -18.21 -7.49
N PRO A 75 16.83 -18.91 -8.59
CA PRO A 75 17.86 -19.43 -9.47
C PRO A 75 18.78 -18.26 -9.84
N SER A 76 20.05 -18.32 -9.45
CA SER A 76 20.98 -17.27 -9.85
C SER A 76 21.13 -17.35 -11.37
N ASN A 77 20.83 -16.25 -12.07
CA ASN A 77 20.89 -16.11 -13.53
C ASN A 77 22.29 -16.37 -14.13
N ALA A 78 23.31 -16.66 -13.30
CA ALA A 78 24.70 -16.87 -13.73
C ALA A 78 24.99 -18.27 -14.30
N ASP A 79 24.08 -19.24 -14.22
CA ASP A 79 24.33 -20.62 -14.65
C ASP A 79 23.89 -20.95 -16.09
N ALA A 80 23.39 -19.97 -16.86
CA ALA A 80 23.18 -20.16 -18.29
C ALA A 80 24.52 -19.99 -19.04
N PRO A 81 25.09 -21.04 -19.69
CA PRO A 81 26.42 -21.01 -20.32
C PRO A 81 26.59 -19.97 -21.44
N ASP A 82 25.54 -19.21 -21.77
CA ASP A 82 25.52 -18.20 -22.83
C ASP A 82 25.05 -16.80 -22.37
N ALA A 83 24.76 -16.59 -21.08
CA ALA A 83 24.24 -15.30 -20.58
C ALA A 83 25.20 -14.13 -20.88
N THR A 84 26.52 -14.34 -20.74
CA THR A 84 27.53 -13.31 -21.02
C THR A 84 27.57 -12.89 -22.49
N ALA A 85 27.47 -13.85 -23.41
CA ALA A 85 27.48 -13.57 -24.84
C ALA A 85 26.23 -12.82 -25.28
N LEU A 86 25.08 -13.19 -24.71
CA LEU A 86 23.83 -12.51 -24.98
C LEU A 86 23.78 -11.11 -24.37
N ALA A 87 24.25 -10.94 -23.13
CA ALA A 87 24.40 -9.63 -22.50
C ALA A 87 25.29 -8.70 -23.35
N ALA A 88 26.43 -9.19 -23.85
CA ALA A 88 27.30 -8.41 -24.75
C ALA A 88 26.61 -8.05 -26.08
N THR A 89 25.76 -8.94 -26.60
CA THR A 89 24.97 -8.68 -27.81
C THR A 89 23.95 -7.57 -27.56
N THR A 90 23.22 -7.61 -26.45
CA THR A 90 22.26 -6.57 -26.06
C THR A 90 22.96 -5.23 -25.83
N ILE A 91 24.09 -5.21 -25.12
CA ILE A 91 24.90 -3.99 -24.91
C ILE A 91 25.33 -3.37 -26.25
N ALA A 92 25.74 -4.19 -27.22
CA ALA A 92 26.17 -3.70 -28.53
C ALA A 92 25.03 -3.08 -29.37
N LEU A 93 23.78 -3.33 -29.02
CA LEU A 93 22.59 -2.74 -29.66
C LEU A 93 22.12 -1.45 -28.97
N MET A 94 22.60 -1.16 -27.76
CA MET A 94 22.27 0.06 -27.05
C MET A 94 22.92 1.29 -27.69
N PRO A 95 22.32 2.49 -27.57
CA PRO A 95 22.96 3.73 -27.99
C PRO A 95 24.36 3.89 -27.37
N ALA A 96 25.29 4.47 -28.12
CA ALA A 96 26.62 4.74 -27.61
C ALA A 96 26.52 5.68 -26.39
N THR A 97 27.12 5.27 -25.27
CA THR A 97 27.23 6.12 -24.08
C THR A 97 28.04 7.38 -24.41
N ALA A 98 27.64 8.52 -23.85
CA ALA A 98 28.44 9.71 -23.99
C ALA A 98 29.77 9.52 -23.25
N THR A 99 30.80 10.17 -23.77
CA THR A 99 32.12 10.13 -23.12
C THR A 99 32.01 10.79 -21.75
N PRO A 100 32.54 10.19 -20.66
CA PRO A 100 32.53 10.79 -19.33
C PRO A 100 32.99 12.25 -19.40
N ASP A 101 32.30 13.13 -18.68
CA ASP A 101 32.77 14.50 -18.60
C ASP A 101 34.11 14.58 -17.82
N ALA A 102 34.71 15.76 -17.81
CA ALA A 102 36.01 15.97 -17.17
C ALA A 102 36.01 15.75 -15.65
N SER A 103 34.84 15.61 -15.00
CA SER A 103 34.72 15.29 -13.57
C SER A 103 34.88 13.79 -13.28
N GLY A 104 34.87 12.95 -14.32
CA GLY A 104 34.90 11.50 -14.17
C GLY A 104 33.59 10.91 -13.65
N LEU A 105 32.58 11.75 -13.40
CA LEU A 105 31.21 11.31 -13.20
C LEU A 105 30.57 11.11 -14.57
N THR A 106 30.44 9.85 -14.98
CA THR A 106 29.34 9.54 -15.90
C THR A 106 28.05 9.66 -15.09
N ALA A 107 27.08 10.45 -15.58
CA ALA A 107 25.70 10.32 -15.10
C ALA A 107 25.14 8.90 -15.36
N SER A 108 25.79 8.18 -16.29
CA SER A 108 25.53 6.80 -16.64
C SER A 108 26.04 5.84 -15.54
N LEU A 109 25.10 5.31 -14.75
CA LEU A 109 25.14 3.90 -14.37
C LEU A 109 25.01 3.13 -15.69
N GLN A 110 26.13 2.71 -16.28
CA GLN A 110 26.08 1.84 -17.46
C GLN A 110 25.18 0.67 -17.13
N GLY A 111 24.09 0.55 -17.88
CA GLY A 111 23.09 -0.43 -17.57
C GLY A 111 23.66 -1.83 -17.77
N ASP A 112 23.79 -2.55 -16.66
CA ASP A 112 23.99 -3.99 -16.72
C ASP A 112 22.86 -4.59 -17.57
N VAL A 113 23.13 -5.67 -18.30
CA VAL A 113 22.04 -6.40 -18.96
C VAL A 113 21.67 -7.58 -18.09
N VAL A 114 20.40 -7.65 -17.69
CA VAL A 114 19.84 -8.84 -17.07
C VAL A 114 19.44 -9.80 -18.17
N VAL A 115 19.83 -11.06 -18.02
CA VAL A 115 19.47 -12.15 -18.92
C VAL A 115 18.74 -13.22 -18.13
N VAL A 116 17.56 -13.61 -18.59
CA VAL A 116 16.75 -14.68 -18.00
C VAL A 116 16.47 -15.74 -19.06
N ALA A 117 16.75 -17.01 -18.75
CA ALA A 117 16.36 -18.13 -19.59
C ALA A 117 14.87 -18.45 -19.35
N LEU A 118 14.03 -18.40 -20.39
CA LEU A 118 12.57 -18.51 -20.23
C LEU A 118 12.05 -19.95 -20.21
N SER A 119 12.65 -20.85 -21.00
CA SER A 119 12.59 -22.33 -20.89
C SER A 119 13.06 -22.98 -22.20
N ASN A 120 13.21 -24.31 -22.19
CA ASN A 120 13.44 -25.16 -23.36
C ASN A 120 12.13 -25.80 -23.82
N GLY A 121 11.49 -25.24 -24.84
CA GLY A 121 10.36 -25.86 -25.53
C GLY A 121 10.81 -26.81 -26.63
N ALA A 122 9.85 -27.48 -27.30
CA ALA A 122 10.13 -28.25 -28.52
C ALA A 122 10.75 -27.39 -29.64
N GLU A 123 10.58 -26.07 -29.55
CA GLU A 123 11.07 -25.07 -30.51
C GLU A 123 12.48 -24.53 -30.15
N GLY A 124 13.08 -24.94 -29.02
CA GLY A 124 14.42 -24.52 -28.61
C GLY A 124 14.46 -23.72 -27.31
N GLN A 125 15.63 -23.14 -27.00
CA GLN A 125 15.87 -22.34 -25.79
C GLN A 125 15.61 -20.86 -26.07
N PHE A 126 14.74 -20.25 -25.27
CA PHE A 126 14.46 -18.81 -25.31
C PHE A 126 15.11 -18.07 -24.14
N PHE A 127 15.46 -16.82 -24.39
CA PHE A 127 16.07 -15.91 -23.42
C PHE A 127 15.42 -14.54 -23.51
N ALA A 128 15.16 -13.92 -22.37
CA ALA A 128 14.80 -12.51 -22.28
C ALA A 128 16.02 -11.70 -21.83
N THR A 129 16.21 -10.53 -22.43
CA THR A 129 17.20 -9.55 -21.96
C THR A 129 16.59 -8.18 -21.76
N ILE A 130 17.03 -7.46 -20.74
CA ILE A 130 16.67 -6.06 -20.54
C ILE A 130 17.87 -5.28 -19.98
N SER A 131 18.01 -4.01 -20.36
CA SER A 131 18.94 -3.10 -19.70
C SER A 131 18.45 -2.76 -18.30
N LYS A 132 19.34 -2.84 -17.31
CA LYS A 132 19.13 -2.54 -15.89
C LYS A 132 19.74 -1.19 -15.52
N GLY A 133 19.29 -0.57 -14.44
CA GLY A 133 19.75 0.76 -14.03
C GLY A 133 19.11 1.88 -14.85
N MET A 134 19.66 3.09 -14.76
CA MET A 134 19.16 4.28 -15.46
C MET A 134 19.76 4.39 -16.86
N MET A 135 18.96 4.86 -17.83
CA MET A 135 19.51 5.30 -19.11
C MET A 135 20.16 6.66 -18.98
N GLU A 136 21.21 6.91 -19.77
CA GLU A 136 21.89 8.21 -19.79
C GLU A 136 20.99 9.32 -20.34
N ASN A 137 20.25 9.00 -21.40
CA ASN A 137 19.16 9.82 -21.89
C ASN A 137 17.85 9.19 -21.40
N ILE A 138 17.11 9.91 -20.55
CA ILE A 138 15.82 9.47 -20.00
C ILE A 138 14.76 9.23 -21.08
N ASP A 139 14.94 9.81 -22.28
CA ASP A 139 14.07 9.58 -23.43
C ASP A 139 14.41 8.29 -24.21
N ASP A 140 15.56 7.67 -23.94
CA ASP A 140 15.94 6.41 -24.59
C ASP A 140 15.21 5.23 -23.91
N PRO A 141 14.63 4.30 -24.67
CA PRO A 141 13.90 3.20 -24.08
C PRO A 141 14.82 2.15 -23.44
N HIS A 142 14.28 1.41 -22.46
CA HIS A 142 14.85 0.14 -22.03
C HIS A 142 14.28 -1.01 -22.91
N PRO A 143 15.06 -1.60 -23.84
CA PRO A 143 14.55 -2.67 -24.68
C PRO A 143 14.53 -3.99 -23.92
N LEU A 144 13.33 -4.55 -23.76
CA LEU A 144 13.11 -5.95 -23.39
C LEU A 144 13.06 -6.79 -24.67
N THR A 145 14.09 -7.58 -24.93
CA THR A 145 14.20 -8.37 -26.17
C THR A 145 14.19 -9.85 -25.85
N ILE A 146 13.40 -10.62 -26.62
CA ILE A 146 13.38 -12.08 -26.56
C ILE A 146 14.23 -12.64 -27.70
N TYR A 147 15.15 -13.55 -27.35
CA TYR A 147 16.02 -14.24 -28.29
C TYR A 147 15.74 -15.75 -28.28
N GLN A 148 15.87 -16.37 -29.45
CA GLN A 148 15.93 -17.81 -29.63
C GLN A 148 17.37 -18.22 -29.92
N LYS A 149 17.87 -19.26 -29.24
CA LYS A 149 19.18 -19.84 -29.52
C LYS A 149 19.10 -20.82 -30.69
N ASN A 150 19.80 -20.50 -31.77
CA ASN A 150 19.92 -21.32 -32.98
C ASN A 150 21.38 -21.77 -33.17
N GLY A 151 21.72 -22.92 -32.59
CA GLY A 151 23.10 -23.39 -32.56
C GLY A 151 23.98 -22.49 -31.68
N ALA A 152 24.91 -21.75 -32.29
CA ALA A 152 25.78 -20.79 -31.61
C ALA A 152 25.30 -19.33 -31.72
N GLU A 153 24.23 -19.09 -32.47
CA GLU A 153 23.72 -17.74 -32.73
C GLU A 153 22.45 -17.46 -31.93
N PHE A 154 22.24 -16.18 -31.60
CA PHE A 154 21.02 -15.68 -30.99
C PHE A 154 20.25 -14.87 -32.02
N VAL A 155 19.00 -15.26 -32.24
CA VAL A 155 18.09 -14.57 -33.16
C VAL A 155 17.03 -13.86 -32.35
N SER A 156 16.92 -12.53 -32.52
CA SER A 156 15.84 -11.75 -31.91
C SER A 156 14.50 -12.20 -32.48
N VAL A 157 13.57 -12.53 -31.59
CA VAL A 157 12.21 -12.98 -31.93
C VAL A 157 11.24 -11.81 -31.86
N THR A 158 11.27 -11.06 -30.74
CA THR A 158 10.39 -9.93 -30.47
C THR A 158 11.02 -8.99 -29.45
N GLN A 159 10.52 -7.76 -29.39
CA GLN A 159 11.01 -6.72 -28.49
C GLN A 159 9.85 -5.86 -27.98
N TYR A 160 9.97 -5.40 -26.74
CA TYR A 160 9.14 -4.39 -26.12
C TYR A 160 10.04 -3.25 -25.61
N ASP A 161 9.71 -2.01 -25.97
CA ASP A 161 10.48 -0.84 -25.56
C ASP A 161 9.80 -0.13 -24.40
N PHE A 162 10.43 -0.14 -23.23
CA PHE A 162 9.97 0.63 -22.08
C PHE A 162 10.38 2.09 -22.23
N THR A 163 9.41 2.95 -22.54
CA THR A 163 9.62 4.42 -22.64
C THR A 163 9.25 5.18 -21.38
N ASN A 164 8.60 4.51 -20.43
CA ASN A 164 7.99 5.16 -19.26
C ASN A 164 8.79 4.93 -17.97
N GLY A 165 9.87 4.14 -18.02
CA GLY A 165 10.72 3.85 -16.87
C GLY A 165 12.03 4.62 -16.98
N GLU A 166 12.38 5.38 -15.94
CA GLU A 166 13.69 6.02 -15.86
C GLU A 166 14.79 5.02 -15.54
N TYR A 167 14.42 3.92 -14.86
CA TYR A 167 15.32 2.82 -14.60
C TYR A 167 14.59 1.48 -14.55
N ILE A 168 15.34 0.41 -14.83
CA ILE A 168 14.94 -0.98 -14.60
C ILE A 168 15.70 -1.53 -13.40
N GLY A 169 14.99 -2.14 -12.46
CA GLY A 169 15.56 -2.78 -11.28
C GLY A 169 15.96 -4.23 -11.57
N ASP A 170 15.01 -5.04 -12.03
CA ASP A 170 15.23 -6.47 -12.23
C ASP A 170 14.30 -7.10 -13.28
N LEU A 171 14.67 -8.31 -13.69
CA LEU A 171 13.88 -9.20 -14.53
C LEU A 171 13.91 -10.61 -13.92
N GLU A 172 12.73 -11.16 -13.63
CA GLU A 172 12.59 -12.46 -12.95
C GLU A 172 11.52 -13.34 -13.58
N LEU A 173 11.73 -14.67 -13.56
CA LEU A 173 10.68 -15.61 -13.98
C LEU A 173 9.56 -15.63 -12.95
N LEU A 174 8.33 -15.68 -13.44
CA LEU A 174 7.14 -15.90 -12.62
C LEU A 174 6.81 -17.40 -12.65
N PRO A 175 7.00 -18.14 -11.55
CA PRO A 175 6.86 -19.60 -11.54
C PRO A 175 5.39 -20.02 -11.42
N ILE A 176 4.59 -19.69 -12.45
CA ILE A 176 3.21 -20.13 -12.59
C ILE A 176 3.17 -21.33 -13.53
N PRO A 177 2.40 -22.39 -13.23
CA PRO A 177 2.22 -23.54 -14.10
C PRO A 177 1.34 -23.17 -15.30
N ASP A 178 1.91 -22.46 -16.28
CA ASP A 178 1.34 -22.25 -17.60
C ASP A 178 2.19 -23.02 -18.64
N SER A 179 1.57 -23.96 -19.34
CA SER A 179 2.26 -24.75 -20.37
C SER A 179 2.33 -24.06 -21.73
N ASN A 180 1.56 -22.99 -21.92
CA ASN A 180 1.43 -22.26 -23.19
C ASN A 180 2.23 -20.96 -23.19
N HIS A 181 2.48 -20.40 -22.01
CA HIS A 181 3.19 -19.12 -21.88
C HIS A 181 4.34 -19.23 -20.89
N MET A 182 5.43 -18.55 -21.22
CA MET A 182 6.47 -18.20 -20.26
C MET A 182 6.11 -16.85 -19.64
N LEU A 183 5.90 -16.81 -18.33
CA LEU A 183 5.58 -15.60 -17.58
C LEU A 183 6.82 -15.08 -16.86
N PHE A 184 7.02 -13.77 -16.89
CA PHE A 184 8.12 -13.11 -16.20
C PHE A 184 7.78 -11.67 -15.86
N ILE A 185 8.48 -11.14 -14.87
CA ILE A 185 8.24 -9.81 -14.31
C ILE A 185 9.43 -8.91 -14.62
N VAL A 186 9.13 -7.69 -15.03
CA VAL A 186 10.08 -6.58 -15.06
C VAL A 186 9.73 -5.61 -13.94
N HIS A 187 10.72 -5.26 -13.12
CA HIS A 187 10.62 -4.22 -12.10
C HIS A 187 11.37 -2.99 -12.57
N GLY A 188 10.84 -1.80 -12.29
CA GLY A 188 11.51 -0.54 -12.57
C GLY A 188 10.95 0.62 -11.77
N GLY A 189 11.34 1.83 -12.14
CA GLY A 189 10.75 3.01 -11.52
C GLY A 189 10.92 4.30 -12.31
N VAL A 190 10.27 5.33 -11.75
CA VAL A 190 10.20 6.69 -12.27
C VAL A 190 10.54 7.64 -11.14
N GLY A 191 11.66 8.35 -11.27
CA GLY A 191 12.19 9.20 -10.23
C GLY A 191 12.59 8.42 -8.98
N ALA A 192 12.78 9.17 -7.89
CA ALA A 192 13.19 8.59 -6.62
C ALA A 192 12.05 7.89 -5.86
N HIS A 193 10.79 8.16 -6.20
CA HIS A 193 9.65 7.83 -5.34
C HIS A 193 8.55 7.01 -6.02
N SER A 194 8.66 6.69 -7.31
CA SER A 194 7.67 5.83 -7.96
C SER A 194 8.35 4.59 -8.53
N SER A 195 7.68 3.46 -8.40
CA SER A 195 8.07 2.21 -9.01
C SER A 195 6.95 1.70 -9.91
N PHE A 196 7.32 0.85 -10.87
CA PHE A 196 6.38 0.09 -11.66
C PHE A 196 6.82 -1.36 -11.71
N GLY A 197 5.85 -2.22 -12.01
CA GLY A 197 6.10 -3.62 -12.26
C GLY A 197 5.18 -4.11 -13.35
N THR A 198 5.75 -4.84 -14.31
CA THR A 198 5.02 -5.36 -15.47
C THR A 198 5.22 -6.85 -15.59
N VAL A 199 4.12 -7.60 -15.67
CA VAL A 199 4.14 -9.03 -15.99
C VAL A 199 3.96 -9.20 -17.48
N PHE A 200 4.86 -9.96 -18.11
CA PHE A 200 4.76 -10.33 -19.51
C PHE A 200 4.44 -11.80 -19.68
N SER A 201 3.71 -12.10 -20.76
CA SER A 201 3.59 -13.44 -21.33
C SER A 201 4.34 -13.53 -22.65
N PHE A 202 4.96 -14.69 -22.87
CA PHE A 202 5.58 -15.05 -24.14
C PHE A 202 5.15 -16.45 -24.57
N ASP A 203 4.51 -16.56 -25.74
CA ASP A 203 3.96 -17.81 -26.29
C ASP A 203 4.93 -18.56 -27.23
N GLY A 204 6.19 -18.14 -27.29
CA GLY A 204 7.19 -18.61 -28.26
C GLY A 204 7.34 -17.70 -29.49
N LYS A 205 6.42 -16.75 -29.71
CA LYS A 205 6.44 -15.81 -30.85
C LYS A 205 6.08 -14.39 -30.45
N THR A 206 5.03 -14.23 -29.66
CA THR A 206 4.44 -12.96 -29.28
C THR A 206 4.78 -12.65 -27.83
N LEU A 207 5.29 -11.45 -27.60
CA LEU A 207 5.47 -10.88 -26.26
C LEU A 207 4.31 -9.94 -25.97
N LYS A 208 3.67 -10.10 -24.81
CA LYS A 208 2.51 -9.30 -24.40
C LYS A 208 2.64 -8.86 -22.94
N SER A 209 2.36 -7.59 -22.68
CA SER A 209 2.14 -7.08 -21.32
C SER A 209 0.77 -7.58 -20.83
N GLU A 210 0.75 -8.34 -19.74
CA GLU A 210 -0.46 -8.94 -19.16
C GLU A 210 -0.99 -8.16 -17.96
N LEU A 211 -0.10 -7.55 -17.19
CA LEU A 211 -0.43 -6.78 -16.00
C LEU A 211 0.62 -5.69 -15.78
N GLU A 212 0.16 -4.48 -15.50
CA GLU A 212 1.00 -3.34 -15.12
C GLU A 212 0.52 -2.83 -13.77
N THR A 213 1.47 -2.60 -12.87
CA THR A 213 1.26 -2.08 -11.52
C THR A 213 2.16 -0.88 -11.31
N GLN A 214 1.72 0.04 -10.45
CA GLN A 214 2.48 1.23 -10.07
C GLN A 214 2.38 1.41 -8.57
N SER A 215 3.46 1.86 -7.97
CA SER A 215 3.49 2.21 -6.55
C SER A 215 4.24 3.53 -6.35
N ASP A 216 3.77 4.29 -5.38
CA ASP A 216 4.41 5.48 -4.85
C ASP A 216 5.53 5.15 -3.83
N ALA A 217 5.91 3.87 -3.77
CA ALA A 217 7.12 3.41 -3.12
C ALA A 217 8.31 3.46 -4.10
N GLY A 218 9.47 3.90 -3.62
CA GLY A 218 10.74 3.63 -4.30
C GLY A 218 11.22 2.16 -4.20
N GLY A 219 10.39 1.24 -3.70
CA GLY A 219 10.77 -0.12 -3.27
C GLY A 219 10.25 -1.29 -4.12
N GLY A 220 9.55 -1.01 -5.24
CA GLY A 220 8.97 -2.02 -6.13
C GLY A 220 7.44 -2.01 -6.09
N ALA A 221 6.79 -2.11 -7.25
CA ALA A 221 5.34 -1.98 -7.38
C ALA A 221 4.58 -3.31 -7.37
N LEU A 222 5.29 -4.43 -7.43
CA LEU A 222 4.67 -5.75 -7.28
C LEU A 222 5.57 -6.74 -6.55
N THR A 223 4.93 -7.73 -5.95
CA THR A 223 5.58 -8.91 -5.37
C THR A 223 4.80 -10.17 -5.76
N VAL A 224 5.35 -11.35 -5.47
CA VAL A 224 4.69 -12.63 -5.76
C VAL A 224 4.57 -13.46 -4.49
N MET A 225 3.40 -14.05 -4.27
CA MET A 225 3.19 -15.05 -3.23
C MET A 225 1.97 -15.90 -3.54
N ASP A 226 1.94 -17.12 -3.02
CA ASP A 226 0.75 -17.96 -3.02
C ASP A 226 -0.21 -17.48 -1.91
N VAL A 227 -1.22 -16.67 -2.26
CA VAL A 227 -2.11 -16.02 -1.28
C VAL A 227 -3.13 -17.01 -0.74
N ASN A 228 -3.66 -17.88 -1.60
CA ASN A 228 -4.75 -18.80 -1.26
C ASN A 228 -4.26 -20.20 -0.81
N GLY A 229 -2.97 -20.49 -0.92
CA GLY A 229 -2.35 -21.75 -0.52
C GLY A 229 -2.56 -22.90 -1.50
N ASP A 230 -2.86 -22.61 -2.78
CA ASP A 230 -3.11 -23.63 -3.80
C ASP A 230 -1.84 -24.11 -4.53
N GLY A 231 -0.69 -23.52 -4.22
CA GLY A 231 0.61 -23.83 -4.81
C GLY A 231 0.93 -23.03 -6.08
N VAL A 232 0.04 -22.14 -6.53
CA VAL A 232 0.26 -21.20 -7.63
C VAL A 232 0.61 -19.83 -7.06
N GLN A 233 1.60 -19.15 -7.65
CA GLN A 233 1.93 -17.79 -7.25
C GLN A 233 0.90 -16.81 -7.79
N ASP A 234 0.40 -15.93 -6.92
CA ASP A 234 -0.36 -14.74 -7.27
C ASP A 234 0.58 -13.53 -7.36
N VAL A 235 0.17 -12.52 -8.12
CA VAL A 235 0.86 -11.24 -8.22
C VAL A 235 0.17 -10.24 -7.30
N ILE A 236 0.94 -9.56 -6.45
CA ILE A 236 0.45 -8.54 -5.53
C ILE A 236 0.97 -7.19 -5.99
N GLY A 237 0.08 -6.32 -6.46
CA GLY A 237 0.38 -4.93 -6.76
C GLY A 237 0.31 -4.07 -5.51
N ASP A 238 1.38 -3.36 -5.18
CA ASP A 238 1.41 -2.44 -4.05
C ASP A 238 0.52 -1.23 -4.33
N ALA A 239 -0.51 -1.05 -3.51
CA ALA A 239 -1.47 0.04 -3.57
C ALA A 239 -1.46 0.88 -2.28
N THR A 240 -0.36 0.80 -1.52
CA THR A 240 -0.20 1.51 -0.26
C THR A 240 -0.16 3.01 -0.51
N ASP A 241 -0.93 3.76 0.29
CA ASP A 241 -0.81 5.21 0.29
C ASP A 241 0.43 5.59 1.13
N TYR A 242 1.51 5.92 0.44
CA TYR A 242 2.75 6.44 1.05
C TYR A 242 2.68 7.94 1.33
N TYR A 243 1.73 8.65 0.72
CA TYR A 243 1.62 10.11 0.74
C TYR A 243 0.45 10.61 1.57
N VAL A 244 -0.05 9.79 2.51
CA VAL A 244 -0.96 10.21 3.59
C VAL A 244 -0.53 11.56 4.16
N PHE A 245 0.77 11.77 4.29
CA PHE A 245 1.35 13.10 4.50
C PHE A 245 2.62 13.31 3.70
N CYS A 246 3.62 12.47 3.91
CA CYS A 246 4.85 12.48 3.14
C CYS A 246 5.44 11.07 3.10
N TYR A 247 5.99 10.66 1.95
CA TYR A 247 6.55 9.32 1.77
C TYR A 247 7.64 8.95 2.80
N ALA A 248 8.42 9.94 3.25
CA ALA A 248 9.51 9.76 4.23
C ALA A 248 9.04 9.81 5.69
N CYS A 249 7.76 10.10 5.93
CA CYS A 249 7.20 10.32 7.26
C CYS A 249 6.84 9.02 7.99
N GLY A 250 6.85 7.90 7.28
CA GLY A 250 6.55 6.58 7.86
C GLY A 250 5.08 6.37 8.23
N VAL A 251 4.19 7.31 7.86
CA VAL A 251 2.74 7.15 7.99
C VAL A 251 2.20 6.64 6.66
N ARG A 252 1.59 5.45 6.68
CA ARG A 252 1.11 4.77 5.48
C ARG A 252 -0.26 4.16 5.73
N ILE A 253 -1.10 4.12 4.70
CA ILE A 253 -2.29 3.28 4.67
C ILE A 253 -1.94 2.07 3.81
N ASN A 254 -1.44 1.01 4.46
CA ASN A 254 -1.03 -0.21 3.76
C ASN A 254 -2.22 -0.81 3.00
N SER A 255 -2.00 -1.07 1.72
CA SER A 255 -2.98 -1.71 0.84
C SER A 255 -2.28 -2.36 -0.33
N ASP A 256 -2.90 -3.39 -0.89
CA ASP A 256 -2.45 -4.01 -2.12
C ASP A 256 -3.64 -4.56 -2.90
N ILE A 257 -3.36 -4.97 -4.14
CA ILE A 257 -4.30 -5.62 -5.04
C ILE A 257 -3.73 -6.98 -5.39
N VAL A 258 -4.51 -8.04 -5.14
CA VAL A 258 -4.10 -9.42 -5.43
C VAL A 258 -4.64 -9.83 -6.80
N TYR A 259 -3.78 -10.34 -7.66
CA TYR A 259 -4.11 -10.83 -9.00
C TYR A 259 -3.74 -12.30 -9.13
N SER A 260 -4.69 -13.11 -9.57
CA SER A 260 -4.45 -14.54 -9.84
C SER A 260 -4.49 -14.81 -11.35
N TRP A 261 -3.66 -15.75 -11.81
CA TRP A 261 -3.62 -16.16 -13.22
C TRP A 261 -4.69 -17.21 -13.52
N ASP A 262 -5.61 -16.91 -14.43
CA ASP A 262 -6.70 -17.83 -14.80
C ASP A 262 -6.33 -18.81 -15.94
N GLY A 263 -5.08 -18.80 -16.38
CA GLY A 263 -4.59 -19.54 -17.56
C GLY A 263 -4.59 -18.72 -18.85
N ALA A 264 -5.16 -17.52 -18.85
CA ALA A 264 -5.21 -16.62 -20.01
C ALA A 264 -4.90 -15.16 -19.68
N LYS A 265 -5.22 -14.70 -18.46
CA LYS A 265 -4.99 -13.33 -17.98
C LYS A 265 -4.90 -13.29 -16.45
N PHE A 266 -4.39 -12.18 -15.94
CA PHE A 266 -4.52 -11.85 -14.52
C PHE A 266 -5.93 -11.34 -14.21
N VAL A 267 -6.51 -11.87 -13.14
CA VAL A 267 -7.82 -11.48 -12.62
C VAL A 267 -7.66 -10.97 -11.20
N GLU A 268 -8.11 -9.75 -10.96
CA GLU A 268 -8.17 -9.16 -9.62
C GLU A 268 -9.07 -9.98 -8.71
N GLN A 269 -8.53 -10.36 -7.56
CA GLN A 269 -9.23 -11.10 -6.53
C GLN A 269 -9.86 -10.11 -5.54
N THR A 270 -11.17 -10.25 -5.34
CA THR A 270 -11.96 -9.35 -4.49
C THR A 270 -12.81 -10.14 -3.51
N LEU A 271 -13.15 -9.52 -2.37
CA LEU A 271 -14.08 -10.13 -1.42
C LEU A 271 -15.47 -10.22 -2.03
N THR A 272 -16.03 -11.43 -2.02
CA THR A 272 -17.39 -11.70 -2.49
C THR A 272 -18.30 -12.04 -1.32
N ALA A 273 -19.61 -11.82 -1.47
CA ALA A 273 -20.56 -12.15 -0.41
C ALA A 273 -20.50 -13.66 -0.07
N SER A 274 -20.50 -13.97 1.22
CA SER A 274 -20.45 -15.34 1.73
C SER A 274 -21.81 -15.75 2.31
N SER A 275 -22.15 -17.03 2.14
CA SER A 275 -23.27 -17.65 2.85
C SER A 275 -22.91 -18.07 4.28
N ASP A 276 -21.62 -18.16 4.61
CA ASP A 276 -21.16 -18.39 5.98
C ASP A 276 -21.24 -17.07 6.75
N ALA A 277 -22.02 -17.05 7.82
CA ALA A 277 -22.26 -15.83 8.59
C ALA A 277 -21.00 -15.28 9.27
N THR A 278 -20.02 -16.13 9.59
CA THR A 278 -18.76 -15.73 10.22
C THR A 278 -17.84 -15.08 9.19
N ILE A 279 -17.71 -15.69 8.01
CA ILE A 279 -16.96 -15.11 6.88
C ILE A 279 -17.59 -13.80 6.44
N GLN A 280 -18.92 -13.77 6.25
CA GLN A 280 -19.63 -12.55 5.87
C GLN A 280 -19.41 -11.42 6.88
N LYS A 281 -19.44 -11.73 8.18
CA LYS A 281 -19.16 -10.75 9.22
C LYS A 281 -17.73 -10.21 9.18
N ALA A 282 -16.74 -11.06 8.87
CA ALA A 282 -15.36 -10.63 8.67
C ALA A 282 -15.22 -9.72 7.43
N ILE A 283 -15.92 -10.02 6.34
CA ILE A 283 -16.02 -9.15 5.16
C ILE A 283 -16.63 -7.79 5.53
N ASP A 284 -17.69 -7.77 6.33
CA ASP A 284 -18.32 -6.54 6.77
C ASP A 284 -17.38 -5.69 7.65
N TYR A 285 -16.56 -6.34 8.49
CA TYR A 285 -15.48 -5.65 9.23
C TYR A 285 -14.42 -5.06 8.29
N ALA A 286 -13.97 -5.81 7.29
CA ALA A 286 -12.98 -5.34 6.31
C ALA A 286 -13.50 -4.11 5.53
N LYS A 287 -14.76 -4.14 5.06
CA LYS A 287 -15.41 -3.01 4.37
C LYS A 287 -15.51 -1.76 5.25
N ALA A 288 -15.63 -1.95 6.56
CA ALA A 288 -15.66 -0.87 7.55
C ALA A 288 -14.26 -0.44 8.04
N GLN A 289 -13.18 -0.95 7.43
CA GLN A 289 -11.78 -0.73 7.83
C GLN A 289 -11.50 -1.14 9.29
N ARG A 290 -12.21 -2.14 9.81
CA ARG A 290 -12.01 -2.70 11.16
C ARG A 290 -11.13 -3.95 11.11
N TRP A 291 -9.91 -3.79 10.61
CA TRP A 291 -8.96 -4.89 10.41
C TRP A 291 -8.60 -5.60 11.72
N ASN A 292 -8.57 -4.88 12.85
CA ASN A 292 -8.43 -5.48 14.17
C ASN A 292 -9.52 -6.52 14.50
N MET A 293 -10.75 -6.31 14.01
CA MET A 293 -11.86 -7.25 14.19
C MET A 293 -11.78 -8.40 13.18
N VAL A 294 -11.30 -8.13 11.96
CA VAL A 294 -10.98 -9.19 10.97
C VAL A 294 -9.98 -10.17 11.60
N THR A 295 -8.83 -9.69 12.07
CA THR A 295 -7.79 -10.50 12.72
C THR A 295 -8.33 -11.33 13.90
N LYS A 296 -9.18 -10.72 14.74
CA LYS A 296 -9.82 -11.43 15.87
C LYS A 296 -10.83 -12.49 15.42
N SER A 297 -11.47 -12.31 14.27
CA SER A 297 -12.49 -13.22 13.74
C SER A 297 -11.92 -14.40 12.96
N LEU A 298 -10.77 -14.23 12.29
CA LEU A 298 -10.17 -15.25 11.44
C LEU A 298 -10.00 -16.62 12.14
N PRO A 299 -9.50 -16.72 13.40
CA PRO A 299 -9.38 -18.01 14.10
C PRO A 299 -10.71 -18.71 14.40
N THR A 300 -11.84 -18.01 14.27
CA THR A 300 -13.19 -18.56 14.52
C THR A 300 -13.85 -19.10 13.25
N ILE A 301 -13.28 -18.83 12.08
CA ILE A 301 -13.80 -19.28 10.79
C ILE A 301 -13.43 -20.77 10.61
N SER A 302 -14.44 -21.60 10.33
CA SER A 302 -14.20 -23.00 9.96
C SER A 302 -13.57 -23.08 8.57
N ALA A 303 -12.74 -24.10 8.32
CA ALA A 303 -12.09 -24.29 7.04
C ALA A 303 -13.11 -24.29 5.88
N PRO A 304 -13.03 -23.32 4.95
CA PRO A 304 -14.03 -23.19 3.89
C PRO A 304 -13.91 -24.33 2.87
N THR A 305 -15.06 -24.76 2.33
CA THR A 305 -15.12 -25.89 1.39
C THR A 305 -15.28 -25.46 -0.07
N ASN A 306 -15.97 -24.34 -0.31
CA ASN A 306 -16.12 -23.77 -1.65
C ASN A 306 -15.00 -22.75 -1.94
N ASP A 307 -14.69 -22.55 -3.22
CA ASP A 307 -13.52 -21.76 -3.63
C ASP A 307 -13.68 -20.26 -3.38
N ALA A 308 -14.90 -19.72 -3.46
CA ALA A 308 -15.16 -18.31 -3.15
C ALA A 308 -14.86 -17.99 -1.68
N ASP A 309 -15.26 -18.87 -0.76
CA ASP A 309 -14.98 -18.70 0.67
C ASP A 309 -13.51 -18.95 1.01
N LYS A 310 -12.81 -19.85 0.30
CA LYS A 310 -11.36 -20.00 0.43
C LYS A 310 -10.63 -18.71 0.06
N TRP A 311 -10.98 -18.12 -1.08
CA TRP A 311 -10.45 -16.82 -1.50
C TRP A 311 -10.79 -15.71 -0.51
N ASN A 312 -12.03 -15.63 -0.03
CA ASN A 312 -12.42 -14.65 0.98
C ASN A 312 -11.53 -14.76 2.24
N VAL A 313 -11.34 -15.97 2.78
CA VAL A 313 -10.51 -16.18 3.97
C VAL A 313 -9.04 -15.87 3.70
N ALA A 314 -8.51 -16.24 2.53
CA ALA A 314 -7.16 -15.93 2.11
C ALA A 314 -6.90 -14.42 2.03
N LEU A 315 -7.76 -13.68 1.32
CA LEU A 315 -7.68 -12.23 1.18
C LEU A 315 -7.83 -11.51 2.54
N LEU A 316 -8.79 -11.92 3.37
CA LEU A 316 -8.95 -11.35 4.72
C LEU A 316 -7.71 -11.59 5.59
N THR A 317 -7.09 -12.76 5.49
CA THR A 317 -5.87 -13.10 6.22
C THR A 317 -4.70 -12.25 5.76
N HIS A 318 -4.48 -12.17 4.45
CA HIS A 318 -3.44 -11.36 3.85
C HIS A 318 -3.59 -9.87 4.20
N TRP A 319 -4.74 -9.28 3.88
CA TRP A 319 -5.00 -7.86 4.08
C TRP A 319 -5.05 -7.42 5.53
N SER A 320 -5.48 -8.29 6.44
CA SER A 320 -5.39 -7.99 7.87
C SER A 320 -3.95 -8.01 8.35
N THR A 321 -3.11 -8.92 7.84
CA THR A 321 -1.69 -9.05 8.20
C THR A 321 -0.89 -7.81 7.81
N ILE A 322 -0.98 -7.35 6.55
CA ILE A 322 -0.22 -6.17 6.07
C ILE A 322 -0.63 -4.87 6.78
N ARG A 323 -1.81 -4.86 7.43
CA ARG A 323 -2.35 -3.70 8.14
C ARG A 323 -2.10 -3.71 9.65
N ILE A 324 -1.51 -4.78 10.19
CA ILE A 324 -1.12 -4.83 11.60
C ILE A 324 -0.11 -3.70 11.86
N PRO A 325 -0.32 -2.83 12.87
CA PRO A 325 0.64 -1.79 13.22
C PRO A 325 2.00 -2.38 13.61
N GLU A 326 3.06 -1.84 13.02
CA GLU A 326 4.44 -2.16 13.42
C GLU A 326 4.75 -1.59 14.82
N THR A 327 5.60 -2.29 15.58
CA THR A 327 5.95 -1.88 16.95
C THR A 327 6.74 -0.58 17.01
N ASP A 328 7.42 -0.23 15.93
CA ASP A 328 8.24 0.95 15.72
C ASP A 328 7.63 1.93 14.71
N ALA A 329 6.32 1.82 14.47
CA ALA A 329 5.59 2.73 13.60
C ALA A 329 5.88 4.20 13.97
N ALA A 330 6.19 5.03 12.97
CA ALA A 330 6.52 6.44 13.17
C ALA A 330 5.37 7.22 13.85
N PHE A 331 4.12 6.80 13.60
CA PHE A 331 2.90 7.34 14.20
C PHE A 331 1.97 6.22 14.69
N PRO A 332 2.22 5.66 15.88
CA PRO A 332 1.43 4.54 16.41
C PRO A 332 -0.07 4.87 16.53
N PHE A 333 -0.41 6.13 16.81
CA PHE A 333 -1.79 6.58 16.90
C PHE A 333 -2.54 6.42 15.57
N LEU A 334 -1.95 6.88 14.46
CA LEU A 334 -2.57 6.75 13.14
C LEU A 334 -2.57 5.30 12.67
N SER A 335 -1.50 4.54 12.91
CA SER A 335 -1.47 3.11 12.60
C SER A 335 -2.60 2.36 13.32
N ALA A 336 -2.89 2.66 14.59
CA ALA A 336 -4.02 2.08 15.31
C ALA A 336 -5.38 2.47 14.69
N VAL A 337 -5.53 3.73 14.25
CA VAL A 337 -6.75 4.21 13.57
C VAL A 337 -6.95 3.50 12.23
N TYR A 338 -5.92 3.40 11.39
CA TYR A 338 -5.98 2.73 10.08
C TYR A 338 -6.21 1.22 10.19
N TYR A 339 -5.71 0.60 11.26
CA TYR A 339 -6.01 -0.79 11.58
C TYR A 339 -7.44 -0.98 12.16
N GLY A 340 -8.12 0.11 12.52
CA GLY A 340 -9.45 0.08 13.14
C GLY A 340 -9.44 -0.28 14.63
N ASP A 341 -8.28 -0.23 15.29
CA ASP A 341 -8.14 -0.40 16.74
C ASP A 341 -8.31 0.93 17.47
N TYR A 342 -9.55 1.42 17.46
CA TYR A 342 -9.93 2.68 18.09
C TYR A 342 -9.70 2.68 19.61
N ASP A 343 -9.78 1.53 20.28
CA ASP A 343 -9.50 1.41 21.72
C ASP A 343 -8.00 1.62 21.99
N ALA A 344 -7.12 1.04 21.16
CA ALA A 344 -5.68 1.28 21.24
C ALA A 344 -5.33 2.75 20.97
N ALA A 345 -5.94 3.38 19.96
CA ALA A 345 -5.77 4.80 19.68
C ALA A 345 -6.21 5.69 20.86
N VAL A 346 -7.36 5.39 21.48
CA VAL A 346 -7.82 6.07 22.70
C VAL A 346 -6.86 5.86 23.87
N ALA A 347 -6.30 4.66 24.04
CA ALA A 347 -5.34 4.39 25.11
C ALA A 347 -4.11 5.30 25.03
N MET A 348 -3.66 5.65 23.81
CA MET A 348 -2.56 6.62 23.61
C MET A 348 -2.95 8.03 24.03
N LEU A 349 -4.19 8.46 23.74
CA LEU A 349 -4.70 9.75 24.22
C LEU A 349 -4.85 9.77 25.75
N ARG A 350 -5.26 8.64 26.36
CA ARG A 350 -5.32 8.49 27.82
C ARG A 350 -3.94 8.65 28.46
N ALA A 351 -2.89 8.13 27.83
CA ALA A 351 -1.53 8.19 28.35
C ALA A 351 -1.00 9.63 28.50
N VAL A 352 -1.42 10.56 27.62
CA VAL A 352 -1.06 11.99 27.74
C VAL A 352 -2.02 12.78 28.64
N GLY A 353 -3.19 12.20 28.95
CA GLY A 353 -4.21 12.81 29.81
C GLY A 353 -5.14 13.77 29.07
N ALA A 354 -6.31 14.02 29.67
CA ALA A 354 -7.43 14.70 29.01
C ALA A 354 -7.10 16.13 28.53
N LYS A 355 -6.30 16.88 29.30
CA LYS A 355 -5.91 18.25 28.95
C LYS A 355 -5.02 18.29 27.71
N ASP A 356 -4.04 17.40 27.61
CA ASP A 356 -3.17 17.32 26.42
C ASP A 356 -3.94 16.73 25.24
N ALA A 357 -4.81 15.74 25.45
CA ALA A 357 -5.70 15.24 24.40
C ALA A 357 -6.66 16.31 23.84
N ALA A 358 -7.15 17.24 24.68
CA ALA A 358 -8.00 18.35 24.26
C ALA A 358 -7.25 19.52 23.58
N ASN A 359 -5.92 19.47 23.54
CA ASN A 359 -5.07 20.48 22.94
C ASN A 359 -4.68 20.05 21.50
N PRO A 360 -4.96 20.84 20.45
CA PRO A 360 -4.53 20.52 19.09
C PRO A 360 -3.00 20.44 18.95
N LYS A 361 -2.28 21.08 19.88
CA LYS A 361 -0.81 21.06 19.99
C LYS A 361 -0.34 20.19 21.18
N GLY A 362 -1.16 19.21 21.58
CA GLY A 362 -0.89 18.35 22.73
C GLY A 362 0.21 17.32 22.47
N LYS A 363 0.70 16.71 23.54
CA LYS A 363 1.79 15.70 23.48
C LYS A 363 1.41 14.39 22.79
N TRP A 364 0.13 14.18 22.47
CA TRP A 364 -0.32 13.04 21.68
C TRP A 364 0.23 13.09 20.24
N PHE A 365 0.64 14.28 19.79
CA PHE A 365 1.28 14.54 18.52
C PHE A 365 2.81 14.30 18.58
N ALA A 366 3.34 13.63 19.61
CA ALA A 366 4.77 13.33 19.70
C ALA A 366 5.19 12.18 18.77
N GLY A 367 6.39 12.26 18.21
CA GLY A 367 6.99 11.27 17.31
C GLY A 367 8.17 11.88 16.55
N PRO A 368 8.96 11.09 15.79
CA PRO A 368 10.18 11.57 15.12
C PRO A 368 9.98 12.80 14.21
N ILE A 369 8.79 12.98 13.66
CA ILE A 369 8.44 14.17 12.86
C ILE A 369 8.21 15.41 13.73
N ALA A 370 7.65 15.24 14.93
CA ALA A 370 7.49 16.32 15.89
C ALA A 370 8.79 16.61 16.65
N GLU A 371 9.74 15.67 16.67
CA GLU A 371 11.09 15.85 17.22
C GLU A 371 11.94 16.77 16.32
N GLY A 372 11.81 18.08 16.53
CA GLY A 372 12.56 19.10 15.80
C GLY A 372 11.70 20.22 15.24
N ILE A 373 10.38 20.01 15.22
CA ILE A 373 9.39 21.05 14.86
C ILE A 373 8.83 21.63 16.16
N ASP A 374 9.00 22.94 16.37
CA ASP A 374 8.26 23.62 17.43
C ASP A 374 6.79 23.70 17.02
N VAL A 375 6.04 22.68 17.43
CA VAL A 375 4.61 22.50 17.17
C VAL A 375 3.76 23.70 17.64
N ALA A 376 4.31 24.55 18.52
CA ALA A 376 3.68 25.77 18.99
C ALA A 376 3.78 26.92 17.98
N THR A 377 4.86 27.01 17.21
CA THR A 377 5.15 28.18 16.34
C THR A 377 5.15 27.88 14.86
N ASP A 378 5.31 26.63 14.44
CA ASP A 378 5.31 26.26 13.02
C ASP A 378 3.87 26.15 12.50
N THR A 379 3.54 26.85 11.41
CA THR A 379 2.21 26.82 10.78
C THR A 379 2.08 25.73 9.72
N SER A 380 3.19 25.16 9.20
CA SER A 380 3.15 24.03 8.27
C SER A 380 2.53 22.78 8.90
N ILE A 381 2.61 22.69 10.22
CA ILE A 381 2.01 21.61 11.00
C ILE A 381 0.47 21.68 11.05
N ASP A 382 -0.11 22.86 10.77
CA ASP A 382 -1.56 23.03 10.87
C ASP A 382 -2.27 22.33 9.70
N GLU A 383 -1.68 22.34 8.49
CA GLU A 383 -2.18 21.55 7.35
C GLU A 383 -2.10 20.05 7.65
N PHE A 384 -0.98 19.59 8.19
CA PHE A 384 -0.84 18.18 8.59
C PHE A 384 -1.87 17.76 9.63
N ARG A 385 -2.13 18.61 10.63
CA ARG A 385 -3.15 18.33 11.65
C ARG A 385 -4.53 18.16 11.04
N VAL A 386 -4.89 19.02 10.08
CA VAL A 386 -6.18 18.89 9.39
C VAL A 386 -6.27 17.54 8.68
N ILE A 387 -5.25 17.15 7.91
CA ILE A 387 -5.20 15.84 7.23
C ILE A 387 -5.30 14.68 8.24
N LEU A 388 -4.57 14.76 9.36
CA LEU A 388 -4.62 13.76 10.42
C LEU A 388 -6.03 13.63 10.99
N PHE A 389 -6.67 14.74 11.35
CA PHE A 389 -8.01 14.73 11.91
C PHE A 389 -9.06 14.27 10.89
N ASP A 390 -8.93 14.65 9.63
CA ASP A 390 -9.81 14.20 8.56
C ASP A 390 -9.73 12.68 8.38
N ASN A 391 -8.53 12.11 8.44
CA ASN A 391 -8.32 10.66 8.45
C ASN A 391 -9.00 10.00 9.66
N VAL A 392 -8.82 10.54 10.87
CA VAL A 392 -9.49 10.02 12.08
C VAL A 392 -11.01 10.07 11.93
N VAL A 393 -11.56 11.16 11.39
CA VAL A 393 -12.99 11.32 11.15
C VAL A 393 -13.49 10.32 10.11
N GLN A 394 -12.76 10.16 9.00
CA GLN A 394 -13.12 9.25 7.91
C GLN A 394 -13.21 7.80 8.40
N PHE A 395 -12.12 7.27 8.97
CA PHE A 395 -12.06 5.88 9.43
C PHE A 395 -13.07 5.62 10.55
N SER A 396 -13.16 6.52 11.55
CA SER A 396 -14.14 6.39 12.62
C SER A 396 -15.58 6.42 12.09
N THR A 397 -15.85 7.20 11.03
CA THR A 397 -17.19 7.23 10.40
C THR A 397 -17.51 5.90 9.73
N MET A 398 -16.56 5.30 8.99
CA MET A 398 -16.76 3.99 8.36
C MET A 398 -17.11 2.91 9.40
N ALA A 399 -16.40 2.90 10.54
CA ALA A 399 -16.70 1.98 11.63
C ALA A 399 -18.10 2.23 12.25
N LEU A 400 -18.48 3.49 12.45
CA LEU A 400 -19.78 3.85 13.04
C LEU A 400 -20.97 3.63 12.10
N THR A 401 -20.74 3.64 10.78
CA THR A 401 -21.75 3.24 9.79
C THR A 401 -22.04 1.74 9.89
N GLN A 402 -21.03 0.93 10.22
CA GLN A 402 -21.19 -0.51 10.40
C GLN A 402 -21.73 -0.87 11.78
N ASP A 403 -21.24 -0.20 12.83
CA ASP A 403 -21.59 -0.46 14.23
C ASP A 403 -21.54 0.86 15.02
N ASP A 404 -22.71 1.46 15.22
CA ASP A 404 -22.84 2.76 15.87
C ASP A 404 -22.60 2.69 17.39
N THR A 405 -22.39 1.50 17.94
CA THR A 405 -22.14 1.25 19.37
C THR A 405 -20.66 1.31 19.74
N VAL A 406 -19.74 1.43 18.75
CA VAL A 406 -18.30 1.54 19.00
C VAL A 406 -17.96 2.88 19.65
N THR A 407 -17.94 2.91 20.97
CA THR A 407 -17.77 4.14 21.77
C THR A 407 -16.44 4.84 21.53
N SER A 408 -15.34 4.10 21.33
CA SER A 408 -14.02 4.69 21.04
C SER A 408 -13.95 5.33 19.66
N ALA A 409 -14.52 4.72 18.62
CA ALA A 409 -14.65 5.34 17.30
C ALA A 409 -15.51 6.61 17.37
N ARG A 410 -16.64 6.56 18.09
CA ARG A 410 -17.50 7.74 18.30
C ARG A 410 -16.77 8.86 19.03
N PHE A 411 -16.03 8.51 20.10
CA PHE A 411 -15.18 9.47 20.80
C PHE A 411 -14.15 10.09 19.86
N LEU A 412 -13.40 9.29 19.09
CA LEU A 412 -12.34 9.77 18.20
C LEU A 412 -12.89 10.66 17.08
N ARG A 413 -14.05 10.31 16.49
CA ARG A 413 -14.71 11.19 15.51
C ARG A 413 -15.08 12.54 16.12
N GLY A 414 -15.67 12.54 17.31
CA GLY A 414 -16.04 13.77 18.00
C GLY A 414 -14.84 14.60 18.43
N TRP A 415 -13.80 13.94 18.94
CA TRP A 415 -12.53 14.52 19.33
C TRP A 415 -11.84 15.20 18.14
N ALA A 416 -11.67 14.50 17.01
CA ALA A 416 -11.00 15.04 15.82
C ALA A 416 -11.75 16.25 15.23
N LYS A 417 -13.08 16.14 15.06
CA LYS A 417 -13.92 17.28 14.61
C LYS A 417 -13.78 18.51 15.49
N THR A 418 -13.77 18.31 16.81
CA THR A 418 -13.69 19.42 17.77
C THR A 418 -12.27 19.96 17.99
N LEU A 419 -11.22 19.19 17.66
CA LEU A 419 -9.87 19.73 17.60
C LEU A 419 -9.63 20.64 16.40
N VAL A 420 -10.27 20.36 15.26
CA VAL A 420 -10.28 21.27 14.09
C VAL A 420 -11.16 22.49 14.37
N ASN A 421 -12.40 22.27 14.83
CA ASN A 421 -13.36 23.32 15.15
C ASN A 421 -14.02 23.04 16.52
N PRO A 422 -13.61 23.74 17.60
CA PRO A 422 -14.17 23.51 18.95
C PRO A 422 -15.69 23.65 19.07
N ARG A 423 -16.34 24.28 18.09
CA ARG A 423 -17.79 24.48 18.04
C ARG A 423 -18.48 23.57 17.02
N ASP A 424 -17.80 22.55 16.52
CA ASP A 424 -18.40 21.60 15.58
C ASP A 424 -19.60 20.89 16.25
N PRO A 425 -20.84 21.07 15.74
CA PRO A 425 -22.04 20.59 16.40
C PRO A 425 -22.13 19.06 16.41
N GLU A 426 -21.62 18.39 15.37
CA GLU A 426 -21.62 16.93 15.30
C GLU A 426 -20.57 16.34 16.23
N GLY A 427 -19.39 16.96 16.30
CA GLY A 427 -18.32 16.52 17.17
C GLY A 427 -18.67 16.67 18.65
N LEU A 428 -19.29 17.81 19.02
CA LEU A 428 -19.83 18.01 20.38
C LEU A 428 -20.93 16.99 20.71
N LYS A 429 -21.81 16.68 19.75
CA LYS A 429 -22.84 15.65 19.92
C LYS A 429 -22.24 14.27 20.16
N ASP A 430 -21.23 13.88 19.40
CA ASP A 430 -20.54 12.60 19.56
C ASP A 430 -19.82 12.51 20.91
N LEU A 431 -19.07 13.54 21.29
CA LEU A 431 -18.42 13.60 22.61
C LEU A 431 -19.42 13.54 23.76
N GLN A 432 -20.56 14.23 23.63
CA GLN A 432 -21.63 14.18 24.62
C GLN A 432 -22.25 12.78 24.73
N ALA A 433 -22.41 12.06 23.62
CA ALA A 433 -22.99 10.72 23.61
C ALA A 433 -22.12 9.68 24.33
N VAL A 434 -20.80 9.87 24.34
CA VAL A 434 -19.85 8.94 24.98
C VAL A 434 -19.39 9.38 26.36
N ALA A 435 -19.65 10.62 26.77
CA ALA A 435 -19.16 11.18 28.03
C ALA A 435 -19.60 10.39 29.29
N THR A 436 -20.75 9.72 29.26
CA THR A 436 -21.22 8.90 30.40
C THR A 436 -20.62 7.50 30.42
N ALA A 437 -20.02 7.05 29.30
CA ALA A 437 -19.45 5.71 29.20
C ALA A 437 -18.05 5.62 29.84
N ASP A 438 -17.30 6.73 29.86
CA ASP A 438 -15.93 6.76 30.38
C ASP A 438 -15.57 8.16 30.96
N PRO A 439 -15.03 8.25 32.20
CA PRO A 439 -14.60 9.51 32.80
C PRO A 439 -13.56 10.28 31.98
N PHE A 440 -12.69 9.58 31.23
CA PHE A 440 -11.73 10.22 30.34
C PHE A 440 -12.43 10.97 29.21
N TYR A 441 -13.47 10.40 28.61
CA TYR A 441 -14.23 11.06 27.54
C TYR A 441 -14.93 12.32 28.04
N ALA A 442 -15.55 12.26 29.23
CA ALA A 442 -16.13 13.43 29.88
C ALA A 442 -15.08 14.54 30.11
N ALA A 443 -13.92 14.17 30.64
CA ALA A 443 -12.85 15.13 30.93
C ALA A 443 -12.29 15.79 29.66
N VAL A 444 -12.13 15.05 28.56
CA VAL A 444 -11.70 15.60 27.27
C VAL A 444 -12.75 16.55 26.71
N ARG A 445 -14.03 16.15 26.70
CA ARG A 445 -15.13 17.03 26.28
C ARG A 445 -15.13 18.34 27.06
N ASP A 446 -15.04 18.27 28.39
CA ASP A 446 -15.10 19.46 29.24
C ASP A 446 -13.90 20.38 29.00
N ALA A 447 -12.71 19.81 28.80
CA ALA A 447 -11.52 20.56 28.42
C ALA A 447 -11.69 21.25 27.06
N ILE A 448 -12.26 20.58 26.05
CA ILE A 448 -12.52 21.16 24.73
C ILE A 448 -13.53 22.30 24.81
N VAL A 449 -14.65 22.11 25.53
CA VAL A 449 -15.70 23.14 25.68
C VAL A 449 -15.20 24.37 26.45
N SER A 450 -14.18 24.21 27.30
CA SER A 450 -13.58 25.30 28.07
C SER A 450 -12.55 26.15 27.31
N ARG A 451 -12.18 25.75 26.09
CA ARG A 451 -11.27 26.51 25.19
C ARG A 451 -12.01 27.62 24.47
#